data_AF-A0A673K400-F1
#
_entry.id   AF-A0A673K400-F1
#
_cell.length_a   1.000
_cell.length_b   1.000
_cell.length_c   1.000
_cell.angle_alpha   90.00
_cell.angle_beta   90.00
_cell.angle_gamma   90.00
#
_symmetry.space_group_name_H-M   'P 1'
#
loop_
_entity.id
_entity.type
_entity.pdbx_description
1 polymer ?
#
loop_
_entity_poly.entity_id
_entity_poly.type
_entity_poly.pdbx_seq_one_letter_code
_entity_poly.pdbx_strand_id
1 'polypeptide(L)'
;VWGPHVVRLIGLRSRPIFPFAGQSEWLRPDSRGRFSYDFMSTPDTQIEEVDLSGTLINHNGLENLVNQNKLQTLSLPGCPEVDDWFLARLHVFGESLLELDLSHCSRITVGGLTALQNLRKLKRLDISGLPQLQNPGLVWILLEEILPHCRVTGAEYEQGLIQPDSQEQTEDHHEASTHTGLRHL
;
A
#
# COMPACT_ATOMS: atom_id res chain seq x y z
N VAL A 1 1.80 -12.26 33.39
CA VAL A 1 2.05 -13.07 32.17
C VAL A 1 2.21 -12.08 31.04
N TRP A 2 3.45 -11.67 30.75
CA TRP A 2 3.76 -10.66 29.74
C TRP A 2 3.72 -11.34 28.37
N GLY A 3 2.81 -10.89 27.50
CA GLY A 3 2.73 -11.32 26.11
C GLY A 3 3.85 -10.70 25.27
N PRO A 4 4.08 -11.21 24.04
CA PRO A 4 5.19 -10.76 23.19
C PRO A 4 5.08 -9.25 22.93
N HIS A 5 6.18 -8.53 23.15
CA HIS A 5 6.25 -7.09 22.91
C HIS A 5 6.18 -6.83 21.41
N VAL A 6 5.15 -6.10 20.98
CA VAL A 6 4.97 -5.62 19.62
C VAL A 6 5.44 -4.18 19.56
N VAL A 7 6.32 -3.86 18.62
CA VAL A 7 6.83 -2.49 18.42
C VAL A 7 6.54 -2.03 17.00
N ARG A 8 6.26 -0.73 16.84
CA ARG A 8 6.12 -0.05 15.55
C ARG A 8 7.28 0.92 15.37
N LEU A 9 7.89 0.96 14.18
CA LEU A 9 9.07 1.78 13.89
C LEU A 9 8.79 2.79 12.77
N ILE A 10 9.19 4.05 12.95
CA ILE A 10 9.09 5.12 11.94
C ILE A 10 10.48 5.62 11.55
N GLY A 11 10.86 5.45 10.29
CA GLY A 11 11.86 6.24 9.56
C GLY A 11 11.22 7.55 9.08
N LEU A 12 11.78 8.68 9.54
CA LEU A 12 11.19 10.01 9.36
C LEU A 12 11.29 10.56 7.93
N ARG A 13 10.20 11.19 7.46
CA ARG A 13 10.14 12.66 7.23
C ARG A 13 8.69 13.21 7.31
N SER A 14 8.43 13.96 8.39
CA SER A 14 7.39 15.01 8.56
C SER A 14 5.89 14.65 8.71
N ARG A 15 5.38 14.82 9.96
CA ARG A 15 3.97 15.04 10.43
C ARG A 15 3.16 13.81 10.92
N PRO A 16 2.20 14.00 11.86
CA PRO A 16 1.89 13.02 12.91
C PRO A 16 0.75 12.08 12.54
N ILE A 17 0.81 10.84 13.04
CA ILE A 17 -0.29 9.88 13.01
C ILE A 17 -0.55 9.41 14.44
N PHE A 18 -1.81 9.48 14.86
CA PHE A 18 -2.26 9.21 16.24
C PHE A 18 -2.33 7.70 16.51
N PRO A 19 -1.99 7.23 17.73
CA PRO A 19 -2.11 5.82 18.10
C PRO A 19 -3.55 5.45 18.52
N PHE A 20 -3.99 4.24 18.17
CA PHE A 20 -5.11 3.54 18.82
C PHE A 20 -4.56 2.41 19.72
N ALA A 21 -5.27 2.13 20.82
CA ALA A 21 -4.73 1.58 22.06
C ALA A 21 -4.31 0.09 22.06
N GLY A 22 -3.20 -0.23 22.74
CA GLY A 22 -2.84 -1.59 23.17
C GLY A 22 -1.42 -1.74 23.73
N GLN A 23 -0.43 -1.28 22.96
CA GLN A 23 0.95 -0.90 23.33
C GLN A 23 1.49 -0.27 22.03
N SER A 24 1.69 1.05 22.02
CA SER A 24 1.55 1.85 20.80
C SER A 24 2.67 2.89 20.60
N GLU A 25 3.82 2.71 21.23
CA GLU A 25 4.93 3.66 21.15
C GLU A 25 5.69 3.45 19.84
N TRP A 26 5.61 4.45 18.96
CA TRP A 26 6.40 4.49 17.73
C TRP A 26 7.83 4.87 18.06
N LEU A 27 8.79 4.02 17.68
CA LEU A 27 10.20 4.36 17.80
C LEU A 27 10.58 5.36 16.71
N ARG A 28 11.01 6.53 17.17
CA ARG A 28 11.45 7.64 16.32
C ARG A 28 12.96 7.81 16.45
N PRO A 29 13.66 8.20 15.37
CA PRO A 29 15.04 8.65 15.46
C PRO A 29 15.15 9.87 16.37
N ASP A 30 16.29 10.00 17.04
CA ASP A 30 16.67 11.23 17.74
C ASP A 30 16.78 12.41 16.77
N SER A 31 17.03 13.62 17.29
CA SER A 31 17.19 14.83 16.49
C SER A 31 18.33 14.79 15.47
N ARG A 32 19.17 13.74 15.49
CA ARG A 32 20.27 13.48 14.56
C ARG A 32 19.99 12.32 13.61
N GLY A 33 18.75 11.80 13.59
CA GLY A 33 18.36 10.70 12.71
C GLY A 33 18.80 9.32 13.21
N ARG A 34 19.22 9.18 14.48
CA ARG A 34 19.67 7.90 15.03
C ARG A 34 18.57 7.25 15.83
N PHE A 35 18.29 5.99 15.53
CA PHE A 35 17.38 5.20 16.35
C PHE A 35 18.05 4.81 17.66
N SER A 36 17.29 4.84 18.77
CA SER A 36 17.74 4.10 19.96
C SER A 36 17.65 2.61 19.64
N TYR A 37 18.78 1.90 19.71
CA TYR A 37 18.84 0.46 19.47
C TYR A 37 18.41 -0.37 20.70
N ASP A 38 17.86 0.27 21.74
CA ASP A 38 17.45 -0.40 22.98
C ASP A 38 16.43 -1.52 22.71
N PHE A 39 15.58 -1.40 21.69
CA PHE A 39 14.63 -2.45 21.31
C PHE A 39 15.31 -3.64 20.60
N MET A 40 16.38 -3.42 19.84
CA MET A 40 17.21 -4.52 19.30
C MET A 40 17.95 -5.28 20.41
N SER A 41 18.07 -4.65 21.59
CA SER A 41 18.63 -5.27 22.80
C SER A 41 17.61 -6.08 23.60
N THR A 42 16.34 -6.09 23.18
CA THR A 42 15.31 -6.99 23.73
C THR A 42 15.10 -8.17 22.77
N PRO A 43 15.62 -9.38 23.09
CA PRO A 43 15.66 -10.51 22.16
C PRO A 43 14.28 -11.04 21.70
N ASP A 44 13.18 -10.54 22.27
CA ASP A 44 11.84 -11.08 22.07
C ASP A 44 10.85 -10.06 21.46
N THR A 45 11.35 -8.90 21.05
CA THR A 45 10.53 -7.85 20.44
C THR A 45 10.39 -8.08 18.94
N GLN A 46 9.16 -8.21 18.46
CA GLN A 46 8.83 -8.39 17.06
C GLN A 46 8.19 -7.12 16.51
N ILE A 47 8.60 -6.71 15.32
CA ILE A 47 8.04 -5.54 14.64
C ILE A 47 6.86 -5.97 13.77
N GLU A 48 5.73 -5.29 13.92
CA GLU A 48 4.53 -5.52 13.10
C GLU A 48 4.33 -4.46 12.03
N GLU A 49 4.75 -3.22 12.27
CA GLU A 49 4.59 -2.12 11.32
C GLU A 49 5.88 -1.32 11.23
N VAL A 50 6.33 -1.08 10.01
CA VAL A 50 7.47 -0.22 9.71
C VAL A 50 7.05 0.81 8.69
N ASP A 51 7.23 2.08 9.05
CA ASP A 51 7.18 3.20 8.12
C ASP A 51 8.61 3.63 7.80
N LEU A 52 9.00 3.69 6.54
CA LEU A 52 10.29 4.16 6.05
C LEU A 52 10.13 5.26 5.00
N SER A 53 8.97 5.93 4.97
CA SER A 53 8.62 6.98 4.01
C SER A 53 9.74 7.99 3.79
N GLY A 54 10.12 8.21 2.52
CA GLY A 54 11.11 9.20 2.11
C GLY A 54 12.55 8.93 2.58
N THR A 55 12.85 7.73 3.07
CA THR A 55 14.22 7.33 3.47
C THR A 55 15.03 6.77 2.29
N LEU A 56 16.34 6.61 2.48
CA LEU A 56 17.24 6.01 1.48
C LEU A 56 17.34 4.48 1.61
N ILE A 57 16.29 3.81 2.10
CA ILE A 57 16.28 2.36 2.25
C ILE A 57 16.46 1.69 0.88
N ASN A 58 17.33 0.68 0.85
CA ASN A 58 17.61 -0.14 -0.33
C ASN A 58 17.64 -1.62 0.06
N HIS A 59 17.87 -2.49 -0.92
CA HIS A 59 17.87 -3.94 -0.72
C HIS A 59 18.89 -4.43 0.33
N ASN A 60 19.98 -3.69 0.57
CA ASN A 60 20.94 -4.01 1.63
C ASN A 60 20.40 -3.57 3.00
N GLY A 61 19.80 -2.38 3.08
CA GLY A 61 19.18 -1.88 4.31
C GLY A 61 18.05 -2.77 4.82
N LEU A 62 17.33 -3.45 3.92
CA LEU A 62 16.27 -4.41 4.23
C LEU A 62 16.77 -5.63 5.03
N GLU A 63 18.07 -5.94 5.00
CA GLU A 63 18.68 -7.00 5.81
C GLU A 63 18.46 -6.83 7.30
N ASN A 64 18.28 -5.59 7.76
CA ASN A 64 17.99 -5.31 9.16
C ASN A 64 16.57 -5.75 9.58
N LEU A 65 15.69 -6.02 8.62
CA LEU A 65 14.29 -6.39 8.88
C LEU A 65 14.01 -7.88 8.65
N VAL A 66 14.93 -8.67 8.08
CA VAL A 66 14.65 -10.06 7.65
C VAL A 66 14.24 -11.00 8.78
N ASN A 67 14.63 -10.71 10.03
CA ASN A 67 14.28 -11.52 11.20
C ASN A 67 12.91 -11.14 11.81
N GLN A 68 12.22 -10.13 11.26
CA GLN A 68 10.93 -9.65 11.74
C GLN A 68 9.79 -10.48 11.11
N ASN A 69 9.59 -11.69 11.61
CA ASN A 69 8.63 -12.65 11.06
C ASN A 69 7.15 -12.32 11.34
N LYS A 70 6.89 -11.25 12.09
CA LYS A 70 5.54 -10.71 12.34
C LYS A 70 5.25 -9.41 11.60
N LEU A 71 6.12 -8.99 10.67
CA LEU A 71 5.92 -7.74 9.93
C LEU A 71 4.65 -7.84 9.06
N GLN A 72 3.66 -7.02 9.38
CA GLN A 72 2.35 -6.96 8.70
C GLN A 72 2.25 -5.76 7.76
N THR A 73 2.84 -4.62 8.12
CA THR A 73 2.77 -3.39 7.32
C THR A 73 4.15 -2.83 7.03
N LEU A 74 4.43 -2.58 5.76
CA LEU A 74 5.64 -1.92 5.29
C LEU A 74 5.27 -0.71 4.42
N SER A 75 5.52 0.49 4.93
CA SER A 75 5.29 1.75 4.23
C SER A 75 6.60 2.30 3.69
N LEU A 76 6.69 2.49 2.36
CA LEU A 76 7.88 2.96 1.65
C LEU A 76 7.63 4.18 0.74
N PRO A 77 6.59 5.03 0.95
CA PRO A 77 6.26 6.04 -0.03
C PRO A 77 7.41 7.03 -0.24
N GLY A 78 7.70 7.32 -1.50
CA GLY A 78 8.75 8.28 -1.90
C GLY A 78 10.19 7.85 -1.57
N CYS A 79 10.46 6.56 -1.35
CA CYS A 79 11.84 6.07 -1.15
C CYS A 79 12.59 5.99 -2.51
N PRO A 80 13.63 6.80 -2.75
CA PRO A 80 14.27 6.89 -4.07
C PRO A 80 15.19 5.70 -4.41
N GLU A 81 15.56 4.89 -3.42
CA GLU A 81 16.46 3.73 -3.58
C GLU A 81 15.72 2.38 -3.53
N VAL A 82 14.38 2.40 -3.46
CA VAL A 82 13.55 1.18 -3.60
C VAL A 82 13.39 0.86 -5.09
N ASP A 83 13.92 -0.30 -5.47
CA ASP A 83 13.99 -0.81 -6.85
C ASP A 83 13.51 -2.27 -6.93
N ASP A 84 13.62 -2.87 -8.12
CA ASP A 84 13.21 -4.27 -8.35
C ASP A 84 13.99 -5.27 -7.47
N TRP A 85 15.26 -4.97 -7.14
CA TRP A 85 16.07 -5.79 -6.24
C TRP A 85 15.55 -5.74 -4.81
N PHE A 86 15.09 -4.56 -4.37
CA PHE A 86 14.39 -4.43 -3.09
C PHE A 86 13.16 -5.32 -3.05
N LEU A 87 12.29 -5.26 -4.08
CA LEU A 87 11.07 -6.08 -4.14
C LEU A 87 11.37 -7.58 -4.17
N ALA A 88 12.41 -8.00 -4.89
CA ALA A 88 12.86 -9.40 -4.93
C ALA A 88 13.20 -9.96 -3.54
N ARG A 89 13.61 -9.12 -2.59
CA ARG A 89 13.93 -9.53 -1.22
C ARG A 89 12.72 -9.62 -0.29
N LEU A 90 11.57 -9.06 -0.66
CA LEU A 90 10.38 -9.05 0.20
C LEU A 90 9.78 -10.45 0.42
N HIS A 91 10.19 -11.46 -0.35
CA HIS A 91 9.76 -12.85 -0.18
C HIS A 91 9.96 -13.38 1.26
N VAL A 92 10.93 -12.84 2.01
CA VAL A 92 11.17 -13.19 3.42
C VAL A 92 9.98 -12.89 4.32
N PHE A 93 9.14 -11.92 3.93
CA PHE A 93 7.91 -11.55 4.63
C PHE A 93 6.66 -12.21 4.06
N GLY A 94 6.81 -13.18 3.15
CA GLY A 94 5.69 -13.73 2.36
C GLY A 94 4.55 -14.32 3.19
N GLU A 95 4.85 -14.81 4.39
CA GLU A 95 3.88 -15.41 5.32
C GLU A 95 3.38 -14.44 6.40
N SER A 96 3.75 -13.16 6.35
CA SER A 96 3.40 -12.16 7.39
C SER A 96 2.87 -10.84 6.83
N LEU A 97 3.41 -10.35 5.71
CA LEU A 97 3.08 -9.03 5.17
C LEU A 97 1.64 -9.00 4.63
N LEU A 98 0.87 -8.04 5.12
CA LEU A 98 -0.53 -7.79 4.76
C LEU A 98 -0.69 -6.51 3.94
N GLU A 99 0.16 -5.51 4.18
CA GLU A 99 0.08 -4.19 3.58
C GLU A 99 1.45 -3.71 3.12
N LEU A 100 1.49 -3.24 1.87
CA LEU A 100 2.70 -2.69 1.25
C LEU A 100 2.35 -1.39 0.51
N ASP A 101 2.96 -0.29 0.92
CA ASP A 101 2.86 1.00 0.22
C ASP A 101 4.18 1.27 -0.51
N LEU A 102 4.13 1.26 -1.84
CA LEU A 102 5.26 1.57 -2.73
C LEU A 102 5.11 2.94 -3.39
N SER A 103 4.08 3.72 -3.05
CA SER A 103 3.71 4.90 -3.80
C SER A 103 4.88 5.88 -3.98
N HIS A 104 4.95 6.52 -5.14
CA HIS A 104 6.02 7.47 -5.49
C HIS A 104 7.47 6.91 -5.46
N CYS A 105 7.67 5.59 -5.42
CA CYS A 105 8.99 4.99 -5.60
C CYS A 105 9.44 5.06 -7.07
N SER A 106 10.45 5.87 -7.37
CA SER A 106 10.78 6.22 -8.77
C SER A 106 11.45 5.12 -9.62
N ARG A 107 11.91 4.02 -9.00
CA ARG A 107 12.78 3.01 -9.65
C ARG A 107 12.15 1.62 -9.81
N ILE A 108 10.89 1.45 -9.40
CA ILE A 108 10.18 0.17 -9.50
C ILE A 108 9.63 -0.01 -10.90
N THR A 109 9.95 -1.12 -11.56
CA THR A 109 9.43 -1.46 -12.89
C THR A 109 8.36 -2.56 -12.83
N VAL A 110 7.70 -2.82 -13.97
CA VAL A 110 6.78 -3.96 -14.12
C VAL A 110 7.48 -5.28 -13.78
N GLY A 111 8.77 -5.41 -14.12
CA GLY A 111 9.58 -6.58 -13.77
C GLY A 111 9.69 -6.77 -12.26
N GLY A 112 9.90 -5.70 -11.50
CA GLY A 112 9.94 -5.75 -10.04
C GLY A 112 8.64 -6.20 -9.40
N LEU A 113 7.49 -5.78 -9.94
CA LEU A 113 6.17 -6.18 -9.42
C LEU A 113 5.96 -7.70 -9.46
N THR A 114 6.57 -8.42 -10.41
CA THR A 114 6.47 -9.88 -10.49
C THR A 114 7.00 -10.59 -9.23
N ALA A 115 7.93 -9.96 -8.48
CA ALA A 115 8.44 -10.50 -7.23
C ALA A 115 7.39 -10.57 -6.12
N LEU A 116 6.34 -9.74 -6.22
CA LEU A 116 5.27 -9.65 -5.20
C LEU A 116 4.41 -10.91 -5.12
N GLN A 117 4.46 -11.81 -6.12
CA GLN A 117 3.79 -13.12 -6.08
C GLN A 117 4.17 -13.97 -4.85
N ASN A 118 5.33 -13.70 -4.24
CA ASN A 118 5.79 -14.39 -3.04
C ASN A 118 5.09 -13.89 -1.76
N LEU A 119 4.36 -12.78 -1.82
CA LEU A 119 3.66 -12.17 -0.69
C LEU A 119 2.26 -12.76 -0.53
N ARG A 120 2.20 -14.03 -0.13
CA ARG A 120 0.97 -14.85 -0.12
C ARG A 120 -0.15 -14.33 0.77
N LYS A 121 0.17 -13.50 1.76
CA LYS A 121 -0.82 -12.88 2.67
C LYS A 121 -1.12 -11.42 2.35
N LEU A 122 -0.56 -10.85 1.28
CA LEU A 122 -0.73 -9.45 0.94
C LEU A 122 -2.20 -9.16 0.60
N LYS A 123 -2.78 -8.19 1.29
CA LYS A 123 -4.18 -7.77 1.15
C LYS A 123 -4.31 -6.37 0.56
N ARG A 124 -3.30 -5.52 0.74
CA ARG A 124 -3.27 -4.15 0.23
C ARG A 124 -1.91 -3.84 -0.39
N LEU A 125 -1.95 -3.29 -1.59
CA LEU A 125 -0.79 -2.83 -2.33
C LEU A 125 -1.09 -1.45 -2.90
N ASP A 126 -0.26 -0.46 -2.57
CA ASP A 126 -0.31 0.86 -3.21
C ASP A 126 0.86 1.02 -4.18
N ILE A 127 0.55 1.25 -5.45
CA ILE A 127 1.52 1.52 -6.53
C ILE A 127 1.26 2.89 -7.20
N SER A 128 0.63 3.82 -6.49
CA SER A 128 0.32 5.15 -7.01
C SER A 128 1.59 5.93 -7.32
N GLY A 129 1.59 6.63 -8.45
CA GLY A 129 2.70 7.52 -8.81
C GLY A 129 4.03 6.82 -9.06
N LEU A 130 4.02 5.54 -9.50
CA LEU A 130 5.21 4.84 -9.97
C LEU A 130 5.48 5.20 -11.46
N PRO A 131 6.51 6.01 -11.77
CA PRO A 131 6.68 6.60 -13.10
C PRO A 131 7.15 5.60 -14.18
N GLN A 132 7.69 4.43 -13.77
CA GLN A 132 8.18 3.40 -14.70
C GLN A 132 7.10 2.38 -15.07
N LEU A 133 5.91 2.45 -14.46
CA LEU A 133 4.78 1.59 -14.79
C LEU A 133 4.06 2.13 -16.02
N GLN A 134 4.64 1.85 -17.17
CA GLN A 134 4.03 2.15 -18.46
C GLN A 134 2.90 1.14 -18.72
N ASN A 135 1.76 1.62 -19.21
CA ASN A 135 0.59 0.81 -19.57
C ASN A 135 -0.18 0.20 -18.36
N PRO A 136 -1.04 0.99 -17.70
CA PRO A 136 -1.75 0.56 -16.48
C PRO A 136 -2.63 -0.68 -16.69
N GLY A 137 -3.14 -0.92 -17.90
CA GLY A 137 -3.94 -2.13 -18.19
C GLY A 137 -3.14 -3.42 -18.09
N LEU A 138 -1.92 -3.42 -18.63
CA LEU A 138 -1.02 -4.58 -18.51
C LEU A 138 -0.57 -4.81 -17.07
N VAL A 139 -0.31 -3.71 -16.35
CA VAL A 139 0.03 -3.76 -14.92
C VAL A 139 -1.13 -4.34 -14.12
N TRP A 140 -2.36 -3.93 -14.39
CA TRP A 140 -3.55 -4.44 -13.73
C TRP A 140 -3.73 -5.95 -13.97
N ILE A 141 -3.68 -6.39 -15.24
CA ILE A 141 -3.79 -7.81 -15.59
C ILE A 141 -2.71 -8.65 -14.89
N LEU A 142 -1.45 -8.17 -14.90
CA LEU A 142 -0.36 -8.83 -14.18
C LEU A 142 -0.69 -8.97 -12.70
N LEU A 143 -1.09 -7.89 -12.04
CA LEU A 143 -1.35 -7.87 -10.60
C LEU A 143 -2.59 -8.70 -10.23
N GLU A 144 -3.64 -8.73 -11.05
CA GLU A 144 -4.77 -9.64 -10.85
C GLU A 144 -4.35 -11.11 -10.94
N GLU A 145 -3.42 -11.45 -11.85
CA GLU A 145 -2.91 -12.81 -11.98
C GLU A 145 -2.04 -13.22 -10.78
N ILE A 146 -1.10 -12.36 -10.38
CA ILE A 146 -0.13 -12.71 -9.32
C ILE A 146 -0.62 -12.45 -7.89
N LEU A 147 -1.66 -11.62 -7.72
CA LEU A 147 -2.21 -11.20 -6.43
C LEU A 147 -3.77 -11.17 -6.45
N PRO A 148 -4.45 -12.29 -6.71
CA PRO A 148 -5.91 -12.34 -6.95
C PRO A 148 -6.80 -11.95 -5.76
N HIS A 149 -6.22 -11.84 -4.56
CA HIS A 149 -6.93 -11.47 -3.33
C HIS A 149 -6.39 -10.16 -2.72
N CYS A 150 -5.53 -9.44 -3.44
CA CYS A 150 -4.95 -8.19 -2.99
C CYS A 150 -5.73 -7.02 -3.59
N ARG A 151 -6.09 -6.05 -2.75
CA ARG A 151 -6.62 -4.77 -3.22
C ARG A 151 -5.46 -3.88 -3.65
N VAL A 152 -5.40 -3.57 -4.94
CA VAL A 152 -4.38 -2.69 -5.53
C VAL A 152 -4.96 -1.29 -5.72
N THR A 153 -4.21 -0.26 -5.34
CA THR A 153 -4.49 1.17 -5.62
C THR A 153 -3.40 1.77 -6.50
N GLY A 154 -3.74 2.80 -7.30
CA GLY A 154 -2.77 3.51 -8.13
C GLY A 154 -2.45 2.85 -9.48
N ALA A 155 -3.03 1.69 -9.76
CA ALA A 155 -3.06 1.07 -11.09
C ALA A 155 -4.22 1.58 -11.97
N GLU A 156 -4.96 2.57 -11.48
CA GLU A 156 -6.21 3.03 -12.06
C GLU A 156 -5.94 3.80 -13.36
N TYR A 157 -6.71 3.49 -14.40
CA TYR A 157 -6.72 4.23 -15.65
C TYR A 157 -7.33 5.62 -15.41
N GLU A 158 -6.51 6.67 -15.37
CA GLU A 158 -7.06 8.01 -15.56
C GLU A 158 -7.45 8.21 -17.03
N GLN A 159 -8.77 8.22 -17.26
CA GLN A 159 -9.54 8.67 -18.43
C GLN A 159 -9.96 7.60 -19.46
N GLY A 160 -11.16 7.06 -19.22
CA GLY A 160 -12.14 6.76 -20.27
C GLY A 160 -12.63 5.32 -20.32
N LEU A 161 -13.91 5.11 -19.96
CA LEU A 161 -14.72 3.88 -20.06
C LEU A 161 -14.40 2.86 -18.94
N ILE A 162 -15.29 2.46 -18.03
CA ILE A 162 -16.76 2.34 -18.01
C ILE A 162 -17.20 2.56 -16.56
N GLN A 163 -18.12 3.51 -16.32
CA GLN A 163 -18.94 3.46 -15.11
C GLN A 163 -19.94 2.32 -15.31
N PRO A 164 -20.05 1.33 -14.41
CA PRO A 164 -21.16 0.40 -14.48
C PRO A 164 -22.43 1.20 -14.22
N ASP A 165 -23.25 1.34 -15.26
CA ASP A 165 -24.60 1.88 -15.20
C ASP A 165 -25.31 1.30 -13.98
N SER A 166 -25.50 2.14 -12.98
CA SER A 166 -26.34 1.85 -11.82
C SER A 166 -27.52 2.81 -11.86
N GLN A 167 -28.28 2.75 -12.96
CA GLN A 167 -29.65 3.25 -13.05
C GLN A 167 -30.49 2.38 -14.00
N GLU A 168 -30.81 1.16 -13.57
CA GLU A 168 -32.10 0.54 -13.93
C GLU A 168 -33.03 0.66 -12.72
N GLN A 169 -33.81 1.74 -12.70
CA GLN A 169 -35.08 1.77 -11.98
C GLN A 169 -36.16 2.25 -12.94
N THR A 170 -36.76 1.24 -13.60
CA THR A 170 -38.19 1.10 -13.89
C THR A 170 -38.93 2.35 -14.35
N GLU A 171 -39.16 2.41 -15.66
CA GLU A 171 -40.31 3.08 -16.26
C GLU A 171 -41.60 2.54 -15.62
N ASP A 172 -42.29 3.35 -14.83
CA ASP A 172 -43.72 3.19 -14.58
C ASP A 172 -44.46 4.35 -15.24
N HIS A 173 -45.13 4.01 -16.34
CA HIS A 173 -46.10 4.84 -17.04
C HIS A 173 -47.25 5.19 -16.08
N HIS A 174 -47.53 6.49 -15.91
CA HIS A 174 -48.89 6.97 -15.63
C HIS A 174 -49.11 8.32 -16.34
N GLU A 175 -49.73 8.24 -17.52
CA GLU A 175 -50.45 9.34 -18.15
C GLU A 175 -51.63 9.78 -17.27
N ALA A 176 -51.71 11.07 -16.94
CA ALA A 176 -52.98 11.76 -16.75
C ALA A 176 -52.82 13.29 -16.85
N SER A 177 -53.27 13.82 -18.00
CA SER A 177 -54.09 15.04 -18.17
C SER A 177 -53.72 16.34 -17.44
N THR A 178 -53.47 17.40 -18.21
CA THR A 178 -54.34 18.60 -18.37
C THR A 178 -53.66 19.61 -19.31
N HIS A 179 -54.17 19.84 -20.52
CA HIS A 179 -55.20 20.82 -20.93
C HIS A 179 -54.66 22.23 -21.26
N THR A 180 -54.97 22.64 -22.52
CA THR A 180 -55.24 24.00 -23.03
C THR A 180 -54.12 24.87 -23.64
N GLY A 181 -54.36 25.32 -24.89
CA GLY A 181 -53.99 26.66 -25.38
C GLY A 181 -53.28 26.69 -26.75
N LEU A 182 -54.03 26.62 -27.87
CA LEU A 182 -54.33 27.76 -28.77
C LEU A 182 -53.14 28.29 -29.62
N ARG A 183 -53.21 28.11 -30.96
CA ARG A 183 -53.55 29.12 -32.00
C ARG A 183 -52.66 29.14 -33.27
N HIS A 184 -53.35 29.19 -34.42
CA HIS A 184 -52.98 29.77 -35.75
C HIS A 184 -51.88 29.02 -36.53
N LEU A 185 -52.00 28.67 -37.82
CA LEU A 185 -52.81 29.09 -38.98
C LEU A 185 -53.12 27.87 -39.87
#